data_AF-A0A1I7WSX1-F1
#
_entry.id   AF-A0A1I7WSX1-F1
#
_cell.length_a   1.000
_cell.length_b   1.000
_cell.length_c   1.000
_cell.angle_alpha   90.00
_cell.angle_beta   90.00
_cell.angle_gamma   90.00
#
_symmetry.space_group_name_H-M   'P 1'
#
loop_
_entity.id
_entity.type
_entity.pdbx_description
1 polymer ?
#
loop_
_entity_poly.entity_id
_entity_poly.type
_entity_poly.pdbx_seq_one_letter_code
_entity_poly.pdbx_strand_id
1 'polypeptide(L)'
;MKLQLFPMDSQRCKLEIESFRYSFCLTKPDCCASYLLSATCKRRLADGYSILDINYVFASENSVTRSEFELPQFVLVDVKISNRTQKLSSGEYSRLVCYFLFKRNIGFYIIQIYLPSILIVVISWSALYLKVSFWLSRDATPARVALGVTTVLTMTTLMTTTNNLKNIYSWDLEN
;
A
#
# COMPACT_ATOMS: atom_id res chain seq x y z
N MET A 1 -1.70 6.19 -2.15
CA MET A 1 -0.39 5.94 -1.49
C MET A 1 0.64 6.87 -2.11
N LYS A 2 1.59 7.43 -1.34
CA LYS A 2 2.68 8.27 -1.88
C LYS A 2 3.95 7.43 -1.95
N LEU A 3 4.50 7.23 -3.15
CA LEU A 3 5.62 6.32 -3.43
C LEU A 3 6.95 7.06 -3.71
N GLN A 4 7.05 8.33 -3.33
CA GLN A 4 8.21 9.17 -3.67
C GLN A 4 9.52 8.73 -2.98
N LEU A 5 9.43 7.98 -1.88
CA LEU A 5 10.58 7.54 -1.08
C LEU A 5 10.72 6.02 -0.99
N PHE A 6 10.29 5.31 -2.03
CA PHE A 6 10.42 3.86 -2.09
C PHE A 6 11.90 3.44 -2.02
N PRO A 7 12.30 2.41 -1.22
CA PRO A 7 11.49 1.53 -0.37
C PRO A 7 11.41 1.96 1.11
N MET A 8 11.97 3.11 1.51
CA MET A 8 11.91 3.64 2.88
C MET A 8 10.66 4.48 3.14
N ASP A 9 9.52 4.10 2.55
CA ASP A 9 8.26 4.81 2.69
C ASP A 9 7.48 4.37 3.94
N SER A 10 6.85 5.36 4.59
CA SER A 10 5.79 5.10 5.57
C SER A 10 4.45 5.47 4.96
N GLN A 11 3.48 4.58 5.11
CA GLN A 11 2.15 4.72 4.54
C GLN A 11 1.13 4.91 5.66
N ARG A 12 0.30 5.94 5.51
CA ARG A 12 -0.87 6.15 6.36
C ARG A 12 -2.10 5.65 5.61
N CYS A 13 -2.72 4.60 6.13
CA CYS A 13 -4.00 4.08 5.66
C CYS A 13 -5.10 4.60 6.58
N LYS A 14 -6.25 5.00 6.01
CA LYS A 14 -7.42 5.43 6.77
C LYS A 14 -8.56 4.43 6.54
N LEU A 15 -9.22 4.05 7.61
CA LEU A 15 -10.47 3.29 7.60
C LEU A 15 -11.55 4.21 8.15
N GLU A 16 -12.59 4.44 7.36
CA GLU A 16 -13.72 5.30 7.73
C GLU A 16 -14.96 4.42 7.84
N ILE A 17 -15.63 4.46 8.99
CA ILE A 17 -16.89 3.76 9.25
C ILE A 17 -17.97 4.82 9.39
N GLU A 18 -19.03 4.67 8.61
CA GLU A 18 -20.19 5.56 8.57
C GLU A 18 -21.46 4.71 8.44
N SER A 19 -22.56 5.21 8.99
CA SER A 19 -23.87 4.58 8.80
C SER A 19 -24.35 4.80 7.37
N PHE A 20 -24.81 3.74 6.71
CA PHE A 20 -25.51 3.85 5.44
C PHE A 20 -27.01 3.60 5.65
N ARG A 21 -27.85 4.49 5.13
CA ARG A 21 -29.30 4.25 5.05
C ARG A 21 -29.61 3.77 3.64
N TYR A 22 -30.34 2.68 3.51
CA TYR A 22 -31.00 2.38 2.23
C TYR A 22 -32.34 3.12 2.22
N SER A 23 -32.50 4.12 1.36
CA SER A 23 -33.85 4.57 1.04
C SER A 23 -34.50 3.47 0.20
N PHE A 24 -35.22 2.57 0.86
CA PHE A 24 -36.19 1.78 0.14
C PHE A 24 -37.27 2.77 -0.30
N CYS A 25 -37.34 3.05 -1.60
CA CYS A 25 -38.51 3.72 -2.18
C CYS A 25 -39.70 2.75 -2.04
N LEU A 26 -40.28 2.65 -0.83
CA LEU A 26 -41.58 2.05 -0.64
C LEU A 26 -42.57 3.11 -1.09
N THR A 27 -42.99 2.98 -2.35
CA THR A 27 -44.33 3.32 -2.81
C THR A 27 -44.86 4.70 -2.40
N LYS A 28 -44.62 5.71 -3.24
CA LYS A 28 -45.73 6.57 -3.66
C LYS A 28 -46.15 6.14 -5.07
N PRO A 29 -47.33 5.54 -5.26
CA PRO A 29 -47.85 5.23 -6.58
C PRO A 29 -48.18 6.49 -7.41
N ASP A 30 -48.11 7.69 -6.83
CA ASP A 30 -48.50 8.93 -7.52
C ASP A 30 -47.39 9.55 -8.40
N CYS A 31 -46.20 8.96 -8.49
CA CYS A 31 -45.10 9.53 -9.28
C CYS A 31 -44.93 8.90 -10.68
N CYS A 32 -45.74 7.91 -11.05
CA CYS A 32 -45.67 7.23 -12.35
C CYS A 32 -46.89 7.43 -13.26
N ALA A 33 -47.84 8.28 -12.88
CA ALA A 33 -49.12 8.43 -13.60
C ALA A 33 -49.26 9.74 -14.40
N SER A 34 -48.19 10.28 -14.97
CA SER A 34 -48.34 11.29 -16.02
C SER A 34 -47.22 11.22 -17.05
N TYR A 35 -47.52 10.47 -18.11
CA TYR A 35 -47.09 10.64 -19.50
C TYR A 35 -45.63 11.05 -19.80
N LEU A 36 -44.95 10.12 -20.47
CA LEU A 36 -43.83 10.28 -21.42
C LEU A 36 -42.42 10.60 -20.89
N LEU A 37 -41.49 9.79 -21.43
CA LEU A 37 -40.03 9.89 -21.47
C LEU A 37 -39.21 9.57 -20.21
N SER A 38 -38.49 8.43 -20.30
CA SER A 38 -37.15 8.22 -19.76
C SER A 38 -36.92 8.68 -18.31
N ALA A 39 -37.68 8.12 -17.36
CA ALA A 39 -37.31 8.21 -15.97
C ALA A 39 -36.16 7.23 -15.70
N THR A 40 -34.92 7.66 -15.97
CA THR A 40 -33.78 7.09 -15.24
C THR A 40 -34.06 7.35 -13.77
N CYS A 41 -34.53 6.31 -13.05
CA CYS A 41 -34.68 6.36 -11.61
C CYS A 41 -33.31 6.67 -11.02
N LYS A 42 -33.07 7.96 -10.77
CA LYS A 42 -31.83 8.43 -10.18
C LYS A 42 -31.86 7.90 -8.76
N ARG A 43 -31.16 6.79 -8.53
CA ARG A 43 -30.81 6.31 -7.19
C ARG A 43 -30.14 7.49 -6.49
N ARG A 44 -30.91 8.32 -5.80
CA ARG A 44 -30.34 9.26 -4.82
C ARG A 44 -29.70 8.34 -3.81
N LEU A 45 -28.36 8.37 -3.72
CA LEU A 45 -27.67 7.77 -2.60
C LEU A 45 -28.32 8.35 -1.35
N ALA A 46 -28.99 7.48 -0.61
CA ALA A 46 -29.62 7.86 0.62
C ALA A 46 -28.54 8.29 1.59
N ASP A 47 -28.69 9.51 2.08
CA ASP A 47 -27.82 10.04 3.11
C ASP A 47 -27.95 9.17 4.37
N GLY A 48 -26.85 9.03 5.13
CA GLY A 48 -26.76 8.15 6.30
C GLY A 48 -27.74 8.49 7.43
N TYR A 49 -27.58 7.89 8.60
CA TYR A 49 -28.28 8.34 9.80
C TYR A 49 -27.59 9.58 10.36
N SER A 50 -28.38 10.61 10.70
CA SER A 50 -27.85 11.84 11.27
C SER A 50 -27.28 11.60 12.67
N ILE A 51 -26.46 12.51 13.19
CA ILE A 51 -25.96 12.43 14.56
C ILE A 51 -27.07 12.40 15.62
N LEU A 52 -28.28 12.86 15.28
CA LEU A 52 -29.44 12.84 16.17
C LEU A 52 -29.99 11.43 16.35
N ASP A 53 -29.83 10.58 15.33
CA ASP A 53 -30.30 9.19 15.34
C ASP A 53 -29.21 8.25 15.87
N ILE A 54 -28.00 8.36 15.32
CA ILE A 54 -26.88 7.46 15.62
C ILE A 54 -25.62 8.28 15.86
N ASN A 55 -25.05 8.14 17.06
CA ASN A 55 -23.75 8.70 17.41
C ASN A 55 -22.75 7.57 17.66
N TYR A 56 -21.67 7.55 16.88
CA TYR A 56 -20.64 6.53 17.00
C TYR A 56 -19.51 7.02 17.89
N VAL A 57 -19.18 6.25 18.94
CA VAL A 57 -18.09 6.55 19.86
C VAL A 57 -17.31 5.27 20.14
N PHE A 58 -15.97 5.34 20.15
CA PHE A 58 -15.14 4.23 20.61
C PHE A 58 -15.30 4.02 22.11
N ALA A 59 -15.40 2.76 22.54
CA ALA A 59 -15.58 2.42 23.95
C ALA A 59 -14.40 2.85 24.84
N SER A 60 -13.19 2.92 24.29
CA SER A 60 -11.97 3.32 24.99
C SER A 60 -10.90 3.77 23.99
N GLU A 61 -9.92 4.54 24.44
CA GLU A 61 -8.72 4.87 23.67
C GLU A 61 -7.92 3.62 23.25
N ASN A 62 -8.07 2.51 23.98
CA ASN A 62 -7.44 1.22 23.68
C ASN A 62 -8.38 0.23 22.96
N SER A 63 -9.49 0.71 22.39
CA SER A 63 -10.48 -0.15 21.72
C SER A 63 -9.92 -0.94 20.53
N VAL A 64 -8.81 -0.48 19.95
CA VAL A 64 -8.12 -1.21 18.89
C VAL A 64 -6.85 -1.81 19.49
N THR A 65 -6.89 -3.11 19.75
CA THR A 65 -5.73 -3.85 20.24
C THR A 65 -4.66 -3.84 19.16
N ARG A 66 -3.47 -3.38 19.53
CA ARG A 66 -2.27 -3.53 18.72
C ARG A 66 -1.76 -4.96 18.87
N SER A 67 -2.44 -5.92 18.25
CA SER A 67 -1.81 -7.21 18.04
C SER A 67 -0.60 -6.99 17.14
N GLU A 68 0.51 -7.62 17.48
CA GLU A 68 1.78 -7.52 16.75
C GLU A 68 1.62 -8.25 15.40
N PHE A 69 0.91 -7.60 14.48
CA PHE A 69 0.72 -8.07 13.13
C PHE A 69 1.90 -7.60 12.29
N GLU A 70 2.88 -8.49 12.13
CA GLU A 70 3.94 -8.33 11.15
C GLU A 70 3.47 -8.91 9.82
N LEU A 71 3.11 -8.06 8.87
CA LEU A 71 2.97 -8.51 7.49
C LEU A 71 4.38 -8.72 6.92
N PRO A 72 4.59 -9.73 6.06
CA PRO A 72 5.91 -10.03 5.49
C PRO A 72 6.54 -8.84 4.73
N GLN A 73 5.74 -7.85 4.33
CA GLN A 73 6.16 -6.63 3.64
C GLN A 73 5.98 -5.34 4.45
N PHE A 74 5.16 -5.34 5.51
CA PHE A 74 4.81 -4.13 6.27
C PHE A 74 4.69 -4.42 7.76
N VAL A 75 5.23 -3.52 8.57
CA VAL A 75 5.11 -3.53 10.02
C VAL A 75 4.12 -2.46 10.44
N LEU A 76 3.19 -2.80 11.32
CA LEU A 76 2.27 -1.85 11.93
C LEU A 76 3.01 -1.02 13.00
N VAL A 77 3.19 0.27 12.73
CA VAL A 77 3.94 1.20 13.60
C VAL A 77 3.05 1.95 14.57
N ASP A 78 1.85 2.33 14.17
CA ASP A 78 0.94 3.06 15.05
C ASP A 78 -0.51 2.93 14.58
N VAL A 79 -1.44 3.03 15.53
CA VAL A 79 -2.88 3.07 15.27
C VAL A 79 -3.45 4.28 16.00
N LYS A 80 -4.05 5.20 15.26
CA LYS A 80 -4.74 6.37 15.83
C LYS A 80 -6.21 6.30 15.55
N ILE A 81 -6.99 6.49 16.59
CA ILE A 81 -8.43 6.42 16.56
C ILE A 81 -8.98 7.85 16.69
N SER A 82 -10.00 8.21 15.91
CA SER A 82 -10.59 9.55 15.92
C SER A 82 -12.06 9.51 15.54
N ASN A 83 -12.90 10.19 16.32
CA ASN A 83 -14.30 10.44 15.96
C ASN A 83 -14.37 11.78 15.21
N ARG A 84 -15.04 11.79 14.06
CA ARG A 84 -15.23 13.00 13.26
C ARG A 84 -16.69 13.18 12.90
N THR A 85 -17.21 14.37 13.10
CA THR A 85 -18.51 14.78 12.57
C THR A 85 -18.29 15.48 11.23
N GLN A 86 -18.96 15.03 10.19
CA GLN A 86 -18.93 15.64 8.86
C GLN A 86 -20.27 16.32 8.58
N LYS A 87 -20.23 17.58 8.15
CA LYS A 87 -21.41 18.31 7.69
C LYS A 87 -21.55 18.11 6.19
N LEU A 88 -22.65 17.49 5.77
CA LEU A 88 -23.03 17.34 4.37
C LEU A 88 -24.31 18.15 4.10
N SER A 89 -24.65 18.35 2.83
CA SER A 89 -25.84 19.09 2.40
C SER A 89 -27.16 18.56 2.97
N SER A 90 -27.18 17.29 3.40
CA SER A 90 -28.34 16.60 3.97
C SER A 90 -28.39 16.59 5.49
N GLY A 91 -27.31 16.94 6.19
CA GLY A 91 -27.23 16.91 7.65
C GLY A 91 -25.82 16.70 8.21
N GLU A 92 -25.71 16.61 9.53
CA GLU A 92 -24.47 16.24 10.21
C GLU A 92 -24.42 14.72 10.44
N TYR A 93 -23.30 14.09 10.08
CA TYR A 93 -23.07 12.64 10.16
C TYR A 93 -21.88 12.31 11.05
N SER A 94 -22.06 11.32 11.93
CA SER A 94 -20.98 10.80 12.77
C SER A 94 -20.15 9.77 12.00
N ARG A 95 -18.83 9.95 11.95
CA ARG A 95 -17.89 9.01 11.32
C ARG A 95 -16.79 8.60 12.30
N LEU A 96 -16.53 7.29 12.37
CA LEU A 96 -15.37 6.76 13.06
C LEU A 96 -14.22 6.65 12.07
N VAL A 97 -13.05 7.16 12.44
CA VAL A 97 -11.85 7.12 11.60
C VAL A 97 -10.71 6.45 12.35
N CYS A 98 -10.21 5.36 11.78
CA CYS A 98 -9.00 4.69 12.25
C CYS A 98 -7.86 4.95 11.26
N TYR A 99 -6.77 5.51 11.74
CA TYR A 99 -5.54 5.71 10.98
C TYR A 99 -4.53 4.63 11.35
N PHE A 100 -4.13 3.85 10.37
CA PHE A 100 -3.08 2.86 10.50
C PHE A 100 -1.80 3.41 9.87
N LEU A 101 -0.71 3.42 10.64
CA LEU A 101 0.61 3.78 10.17
C LEU A 101 1.40 2.50 9.90
N PHE A 102 1.63 2.21 8.62
CA PHE A 102 2.46 1.11 8.19
C PHE A 102 3.84 1.61 7.79
N LYS A 103 4.87 0.84 8.12
CA LYS A 103 6.24 1.05 7.65
C LYS A 103 6.68 -0.18 6.86
N ARG A 104 7.27 0.02 5.69
CA ARG A 104 7.75 -1.08 4.86
C ARG A 104 8.95 -1.77 5.53
N ASN A 105 8.96 -3.10 5.52
CA ASN A 105 10.15 -3.85 5.93
C ASN A 105 11.19 -3.81 4.80
N ILE A 106 12.34 -3.19 5.05
CA ILE A 106 13.36 -2.92 4.04
C ILE A 106 14.50 -3.95 4.00
N GLY A 107 14.52 -4.92 4.92
CA GLY A 107 15.66 -5.83 5.10
C GLY A 107 16.06 -6.56 3.81
N PHE A 108 15.07 -7.05 3.07
CA PHE A 108 15.28 -7.68 1.77
C PHE A 108 15.84 -6.71 0.72
N TYR A 109 15.34 -5.46 0.65
CA TYR A 109 15.79 -4.46 -0.32
C TYR A 109 17.23 -4.00 -0.06
N ILE A 110 17.68 -3.99 1.20
CA ILE A 110 19.06 -3.64 1.55
C ILE A 110 20.04 -4.72 1.05
N ILE A 111 19.80 -5.98 1.42
CA ILE A 111 20.67 -7.10 1.01
C ILE A 111 20.59 -7.25 -0.52
N GLN A 112 19.35 -7.22 -1.01
CA GLN A 112 18.87 -6.96 -2.36
C GLN A 112 19.76 -6.09 -3.27
N ILE A 113 19.63 -4.78 -3.06
CA ILE A 113 19.94 -3.72 -4.04
C ILE A 113 21.19 -2.96 -3.63
N TYR A 114 21.33 -2.69 -2.33
CA TYR A 114 22.45 -1.90 -1.82
C TYR A 114 23.74 -2.71 -1.80
N LEU A 115 23.67 -3.98 -1.41
CA LEU A 115 24.84 -4.87 -1.37
C LEU A 115 25.51 -5.05 -2.74
N PRO A 116 24.80 -5.39 -3.84
CA PRO A 116 25.44 -5.49 -5.16
C PRO A 116 25.96 -4.15 -5.67
N SER A 117 25.27 -3.04 -5.36
CA SER A 117 25.72 -1.69 -5.77
C SER A 117 27.04 -1.30 -5.09
N ILE A 118 27.20 -1.59 -3.79
CA ILE A 118 28.46 -1.37 -3.07
C ILE A 118 29.57 -2.27 -3.60
N LEU A 119 29.26 -3.55 -3.87
CA LEU A 119 30.23 -4.48 -4.46
C LEU A 119 30.71 -4.00 -5.84
N ILE A 120 29.83 -3.48 -6.70
CA ILE A 120 30.21 -2.95 -8.02
C ILE A 120 31.09 -1.70 -7.88
N VAL A 121 30.80 -0.79 -6.96
CA VAL A 121 31.64 0.40 -6.73
C VAL A 121 33.02 -0.02 -6.24
N VAL A 122 33.10 -0.96 -5.28
CA VAL A 122 34.38 -1.47 -4.75
C VAL A 122 35.14 -2.23 -5.83
N ILE A 123 34.49 -3.07 -6.65
CA ILE A 123 35.13 -3.78 -7.76
C ILE A 123 35.59 -2.79 -8.82
N SER A 124 34.79 -1.77 -9.16
CA SER A 124 35.15 -0.75 -10.15
C SER A 124 36.39 0.03 -9.69
N TRP A 125 36.39 0.50 -8.45
CA TRP A 125 37.52 1.25 -7.91
C TRP A 125 38.75 0.36 -7.74
N SER A 126 38.61 -0.80 -7.09
CA SER A 126 39.71 -1.76 -6.92
C SER A 126 40.24 -2.29 -8.24
N ALA A 127 39.42 -2.54 -9.27
CA ALA A 127 39.87 -2.96 -10.60
C ALA A 127 40.48 -1.81 -11.40
N LEU A 128 40.08 -0.56 -11.17
CA LEU A 128 40.76 0.61 -11.71
C LEU A 128 42.16 0.75 -11.08
N TYR A 129 42.27 0.61 -9.75
CA TYR A 129 43.56 0.54 -9.06
C TYR A 129 44.40 -0.67 -9.53
N LEU A 130 43.77 -1.83 -9.75
CA LEU A 130 44.44 -3.03 -10.25
C LEU A 130 44.88 -2.88 -11.71
N LYS A 131 44.14 -2.14 -12.54
CA LYS A 131 44.55 -1.82 -13.92
C LYS A 131 45.72 -0.85 -13.98
N VAL A 132 45.80 0.09 -13.04
CA VAL A 132 46.91 1.05 -12.95
C VAL A 132 48.16 0.41 -12.34
N SER A 133 48.00 -0.54 -11.41
CA SER A 133 49.12 -1.21 -10.76
C SER A 133 49.62 -2.48 -11.47
N PHE A 134 48.90 -3.00 -12.46
CA PHE A 134 49.16 -4.35 -12.96
C PHE A 134 49.14 -4.48 -14.48
N TRP A 135 50.23 -4.02 -15.08
CA TRP A 135 50.71 -4.46 -16.38
C TRP A 135 51.43 -5.83 -16.31
N LEU A 136 51.30 -6.62 -15.23
CA LEU A 136 52.22 -7.73 -14.94
C LEU A 136 51.55 -9.00 -14.34
N SER A 137 51.06 -9.92 -15.19
CA SER A 137 50.68 -11.35 -14.92
C SER A 137 49.24 -11.71 -14.50
N ARG A 138 48.32 -11.80 -15.47
CA ARG A 138 46.85 -11.79 -15.26
C ARG A 138 46.17 -13.16 -15.45
N ASP A 139 46.54 -14.20 -14.69
CA ASP A 139 46.06 -15.57 -14.98
C ASP A 139 45.04 -16.20 -14.00
N ALA A 140 44.61 -15.53 -12.92
CA ALA A 140 43.62 -16.14 -11.99
C ALA A 140 42.46 -15.23 -11.52
N THR A 141 42.46 -13.95 -11.90
CA THR A 141 41.42 -12.99 -11.52
C THR A 141 40.08 -13.07 -12.28
N PRO A 142 39.98 -13.54 -13.55
CA PRO A 142 38.71 -13.44 -14.30
C PRO A 142 37.60 -14.36 -13.77
N ALA A 143 37.94 -15.53 -13.21
CA ALA A 143 36.96 -16.46 -12.66
C ALA A 143 36.18 -15.88 -11.45
N ARG A 144 36.86 -15.12 -10.58
CA ARG A 144 36.23 -14.50 -9.41
C ARG A 144 35.28 -13.35 -9.79
N VAL A 145 35.65 -12.60 -10.84
CA VAL A 145 34.80 -11.53 -11.38
C VAL A 145 33.56 -12.12 -12.05
N ALA A 146 33.71 -13.20 -12.84
CA ALA A 146 32.58 -13.88 -13.48
C ALA A 146 31.57 -14.41 -12.46
N LEU A 147 32.04 -15.05 -11.37
CA LEU A 147 31.17 -15.52 -10.28
C LEU A 147 30.44 -14.35 -9.59
N GLY A 148 31.12 -13.20 -9.38
CA GLY A 148 30.49 -11.98 -8.87
C GLY A 148 29.37 -11.46 -9.77
N VAL A 149 29.57 -11.46 -11.09
CA VAL A 149 28.54 -11.01 -12.05
C VAL A 149 27.34 -11.96 -12.07
N THR A 150 27.58 -13.27 -12.05
CA THR A 150 26.50 -14.26 -12.07
C THR A 150 25.63 -14.16 -10.82
N THR A 151 26.23 -13.95 -9.64
CA THR A 151 25.44 -13.80 -8.39
C THR A 151 24.56 -12.55 -8.41
N VAL A 152 25.07 -11.42 -8.92
CA VAL A 152 24.28 -10.19 -9.11
C VAL A 152 23.16 -10.40 -10.13
N LEU A 153 23.44 -11.12 -11.22
CA LEU A 153 22.44 -11.44 -12.23
C LEU A 153 21.33 -12.32 -11.63
N THR A 154 21.67 -13.40 -10.91
CA THR A 154 20.71 -14.28 -10.25
C THR A 154 19.83 -13.50 -9.25
N MET A 155 20.43 -12.59 -8.49
CA MET A 155 19.72 -11.73 -7.55
C MET A 155 18.76 -10.77 -8.26
N THR A 156 19.20 -10.16 -9.37
CA THR A 156 18.37 -9.29 -10.22
C THR A 156 17.19 -10.08 -10.80
N THR A 157 17.45 -11.28 -11.34
CA THR A 157 16.39 -12.18 -11.84
C THR A 157 15.39 -12.51 -10.74
N LEU A 158 15.85 -12.80 -9.52
CA LEU A 158 14.97 -13.08 -8.38
C LEU A 158 14.08 -11.88 -8.05
N MET A 159 14.62 -10.66 -8.05
CA MET A 159 13.84 -9.44 -7.84
C MET A 159 12.78 -9.24 -8.91
N THR A 160 13.14 -9.39 -10.19
CA THR A 160 12.20 -9.23 -11.31
C THR A 160 11.10 -10.27 -11.23
N THR A 161 11.43 -11.52 -10.90
CA THR A 161 10.46 -12.59 -10.67
C THR A 161 9.54 -12.27 -9.50
N THR A 162 10.06 -11.73 -8.39
CA THR A 162 9.23 -11.35 -7.23
C THR A 162 8.28 -10.20 -7.57
N ASN A 163 8.71 -9.24 -8.39
CA ASN A 163 7.86 -8.16 -8.90
C ASN A 163 6.80 -8.67 -9.88
N ASN A 164 7.15 -9.63 -10.76
CA ASN A 164 6.21 -10.26 -11.68
C ASN A 164 5.20 -11.17 -10.95
N LEU A 165 5.62 -11.88 -9.91
CA LEU A 165 4.72 -12.63 -9.04
C LEU A 165 3.72 -11.70 -8.34
N LYS A 166 4.14 -10.49 -7.93
CA LYS A 166 3.21 -9.46 -7.45
C LYS A 166 2.16 -9.05 -8.48
N ASN A 167 2.48 -9.09 -9.77
CA ASN A 167 1.51 -8.90 -10.84
C ASN A 167 0.66 -10.17 -11.05
N ILE A 168 1.23 -11.37 -11.03
CA ILE A 168 0.49 -12.63 -11.27
C ILE A 168 -0.54 -12.90 -10.17
N TYR A 169 -0.20 -12.71 -8.89
CA TYR A 169 -1.18 -12.83 -7.80
C TYR A 169 -2.28 -11.75 -7.84
N SER A 170 -2.13 -10.69 -8.65
CA SER A 170 -3.22 -9.74 -8.91
C SER A 170 -4.16 -10.18 -10.02
N TRP A 171 -3.74 -11.12 -10.89
CA TRP A 171 -4.55 -11.70 -11.97
C TRP A 171 -5.30 -12.98 -11.54
N ASP A 172 -4.83 -13.68 -10.51
CA ASP A 172 -5.52 -14.86 -9.96
C ASP A 172 -6.71 -14.51 -9.04
N LEU A 173 -6.97 -13.23 -8.77
CA LEU A 173 -8.14 -12.76 -8.00
C LEU A 173 -9.29 -12.25 -8.88
N GLU A 174 -9.14 -12.26 -10.20
CA GLU A 174 -10.14 -11.80 -11.17
C GLU A 174 -10.74 -12.98 -12.00
N ASN A 175 -10.65 -14.22 -11.52
CA ASN A 175 -11.31 -15.39 -12.14
C ASN A 175 -11.90 -16.34 -11.10
#